data_AF-A0A9W6FTY8-F1
#
_entry.id   AF-A0A9W6FTY8-F1
#
_cell.length_a   1.000
_cell.length_b   1.000
_cell.length_c   1.000
_cell.angle_alpha   90.00
_cell.angle_beta   90.00
_cell.angle_gamma   90.00
#
_symmetry.space_group_name_H-M   'P 1'
#
loop_
_entity.id
_entity.type
_entity.pdbx_description
1 polymer ?
#
loop_
_entity_poly.entity_id
_entity_poly.type
_entity_poly.pdbx_seq_one_letter_code
_entity_poly.pdbx_strand_id
1 'polypeptide(L)'
;MKCDLARKDDLKAISKTFIEDEKSLCLWVASPVYVDHAVPPVEAFLRGLPSRKGGYAVPFVTWGGVSSGVALLEMGQMLEEKGFLLLGAAKVVATHSSMWQCEQPLGMGHPDENDDAAVKSLVDQVLAKLAGEQRSPISLSVLDYLPPERKSAAQGKNIGMAKKMHPEFGVDASLCTQCGICAENCPAHAISLDPYPRFGNDCFACWSCARICPESAIILDLSSSDEHLRNMARQNHEKPPTQIFF
;
A
#
# COMPACT_ATOMS: atom_id res chain seq x y z
N MET A 1 -14.91 -12.25 -2.34
CA MET A 1 -13.80 -12.63 -3.24
C MET A 1 -12.54 -11.95 -2.76
N LYS A 2 -11.40 -12.65 -2.71
CA LYS A 2 -10.08 -12.06 -2.42
C LYS A 2 -9.33 -11.92 -3.75
N CYS A 3 -8.65 -10.80 -3.93
CA CYS A 3 -7.83 -10.52 -5.12
C CYS A 3 -6.49 -9.98 -4.65
N ASP A 4 -5.43 -10.48 -5.28
CA ASP A 4 -4.10 -9.91 -5.20
C ASP A 4 -3.83 -9.08 -6.47
N LEU A 5 -3.72 -7.76 -6.33
CA LEU A 5 -3.49 -6.86 -7.47
C LEU A 5 -2.11 -7.05 -8.12
N ALA A 6 -1.19 -7.78 -7.47
CA ALA A 6 0.06 -8.24 -8.07
C ALA A 6 -0.13 -9.40 -9.06
N ARG A 7 -1.33 -9.97 -9.19
CA ARG A 7 -1.65 -11.11 -10.06
C ARG A 7 -2.64 -10.69 -11.14
N LYS A 8 -2.20 -10.72 -12.41
CA LYS A 8 -3.01 -10.28 -13.57
C LYS A 8 -4.35 -10.99 -13.71
N ASP A 9 -4.43 -12.26 -13.32
CA ASP A 9 -5.64 -13.06 -13.47
C ASP A 9 -6.76 -12.63 -12.50
N ASP A 10 -6.40 -12.16 -11.31
CA ASP A 10 -7.37 -11.72 -10.30
C ASP A 10 -8.07 -10.41 -10.72
N LEU A 11 -7.38 -9.53 -11.45
CA LEU A 11 -7.95 -8.28 -12.00
C LEU A 11 -9.09 -8.54 -13.00
N LYS A 12 -8.94 -9.54 -13.86
CA LYS A 12 -9.99 -9.91 -14.83
C LYS A 12 -11.23 -10.45 -14.11
N ALA A 13 -11.05 -11.25 -13.06
CA ALA A 13 -12.15 -11.75 -12.25
C ALA A 13 -12.94 -10.61 -11.60
N ILE A 14 -12.25 -9.58 -11.08
CA ILE A 14 -12.90 -8.38 -10.52
C ILE A 14 -13.79 -7.67 -11.55
N SER A 15 -13.26 -7.43 -12.76
CA SER A 15 -14.00 -6.67 -13.78
C SER A 15 -15.37 -7.29 -14.09
N LYS A 16 -15.43 -8.63 -14.11
CA LYS A 16 -16.68 -9.39 -14.32
C LYS A 16 -17.65 -9.23 -13.15
N THR A 17 -17.17 -9.38 -11.91
CA THR A 17 -17.98 -9.21 -10.69
C THR A 17 -18.57 -7.80 -10.58
N PHE A 18 -17.83 -6.77 -11.04
CA PHE A 18 -18.29 -5.39 -10.97
C PHE A 18 -19.40 -5.04 -11.97
N ILE A 19 -19.49 -5.79 -13.08
CA ILE A 19 -20.45 -5.55 -14.18
C ILE A 19 -21.74 -6.35 -13.97
N GLU A 20 -21.67 -7.54 -13.38
CA GLU A 20 -22.78 -8.50 -13.37
C GLU A 20 -23.70 -8.43 -12.14
N ASP A 21 -23.29 -7.80 -11.03
CA ASP A 21 -24.03 -7.89 -9.77
C ASP A 21 -24.83 -6.61 -9.46
N GLU A 22 -26.16 -6.68 -9.53
CA GLU A 22 -27.10 -5.67 -8.98
C GLU A 22 -27.12 -5.68 -7.43
N LYS A 23 -26.34 -6.56 -6.78
CA LYS A 23 -26.29 -6.70 -5.32
C LYS A 23 -25.48 -5.60 -4.64
N SER A 24 -25.73 -5.45 -3.34
CA SER A 24 -24.94 -4.61 -2.45
C SER A 24 -23.49 -5.11 -2.37
N LEU A 25 -22.57 -4.39 -3.01
CA LEU A 25 -21.13 -4.64 -2.97
C LEU A 25 -20.46 -3.77 -1.90
N CYS A 26 -19.58 -4.36 -1.08
CA CYS A 26 -18.67 -3.64 -0.20
C CYS A 26 -17.22 -3.99 -0.58
N LEU A 27 -16.49 -3.04 -1.15
CA LEU A 27 -15.10 -3.21 -1.58
C LEU A 27 -14.13 -2.90 -0.44
N TRP A 28 -13.39 -3.90 0.00
CA TRP A 28 -12.24 -3.70 0.89
C TRP A 28 -10.98 -3.60 0.03
N VAL A 29 -10.24 -2.50 0.15
CA VAL A 29 -9.05 -2.24 -0.68
C VAL A 29 -7.88 -1.81 0.19
N ALA A 30 -6.75 -2.44 -0.06
CA ALA A 30 -5.52 -2.33 0.72
C ALA A 30 -4.42 -1.65 -0.08
N SER A 31 -3.60 -0.83 0.56
CA SER A 31 -2.28 -0.47 0.02
C SER A 31 -1.24 -0.35 1.12
N PRO A 32 -0.01 -0.85 0.96
CA PRO A 32 1.08 -0.28 1.73
C PRO A 32 1.33 1.17 1.29
N VAL A 33 1.83 2.01 2.20
CA VAL A 33 2.22 3.39 1.90
C VAL A 33 3.66 3.44 1.42
N TYR A 34 3.86 4.01 0.23
CA TYR A 34 5.16 4.24 -0.36
C TYR A 34 5.28 5.71 -0.73
N VAL A 35 6.25 6.40 -0.12
CA VAL A 35 6.51 7.81 -0.35
C VAL A 35 5.26 8.67 -0.14
N ASP A 36 4.53 8.41 0.95
CA ASP A 36 3.29 9.09 1.35
C ASP A 36 2.03 8.79 0.51
N HIS A 37 2.11 7.89 -0.48
CA HIS A 37 0.99 7.52 -1.36
C HIS A 37 0.67 6.01 -1.34
N ALA A 38 -0.47 5.64 -1.90
CA ALA A 38 -0.76 4.25 -2.22
C ALA A 38 0.19 3.77 -3.34
N VAL A 39 0.43 2.45 -3.43
CA VAL A 39 1.33 1.94 -4.47
C VAL A 39 0.68 2.01 -5.84
N PRO A 40 1.45 2.23 -6.92
CA PRO A 40 0.90 2.44 -8.26
C PRO A 40 -0.07 1.36 -8.75
N PRO A 41 0.14 0.05 -8.49
CA PRO A 41 -0.85 -0.97 -8.84
C PRO A 41 -2.22 -0.76 -8.19
N VAL A 42 -2.27 -0.31 -6.94
CA VAL A 42 -3.52 -0.04 -6.21
C VAL A 42 -4.19 1.22 -6.76
N GLU A 43 -3.42 2.29 -6.98
CA GLU A 43 -3.99 3.51 -7.57
C GLU A 43 -4.52 3.28 -8.99
N ALA A 44 -3.78 2.53 -9.82
CA ALA A 44 -4.20 2.18 -11.17
C ALA A 44 -5.50 1.37 -11.14
N PHE A 45 -5.61 0.42 -10.20
CA PHE A 45 -6.84 -0.32 -9.97
C PHE A 45 -8.01 0.60 -9.62
N LEU A 46 -7.85 1.48 -8.61
CA LEU A 46 -8.91 2.40 -8.16
C LEU A 46 -9.35 3.36 -9.27
N ARG A 47 -8.40 3.96 -10.01
CA ARG A 47 -8.70 4.82 -11.16
C ARG A 47 -9.40 4.06 -12.29
N GLY A 48 -9.05 2.79 -12.49
CA GLY A 48 -9.63 1.90 -13.50
C GLY A 48 -11.02 1.35 -13.16
N LEU A 49 -11.50 1.51 -11.92
CA LEU A 49 -12.83 1.04 -11.54
C LEU A 49 -13.92 1.73 -12.39
N PRO A 50 -14.98 1.01 -12.79
CA PRO A 50 -16.14 1.63 -13.40
C PRO A 50 -16.91 2.47 -12.36
N SER A 51 -17.45 3.61 -12.80
CA SER A 51 -18.38 4.38 -11.98
C SER A 51 -19.67 3.60 -11.75
N ARG A 52 -20.30 3.78 -10.59
CA ARG A 52 -21.56 3.13 -10.24
C ARG A 52 -22.47 4.01 -9.39
N LYS A 53 -23.75 3.63 -9.32
CA LYS A 53 -24.75 4.27 -8.48
C LYS A 53 -24.93 3.48 -7.19
N GLY A 54 -24.08 3.75 -6.19
CA GLY A 54 -24.10 3.10 -4.89
C GLY A 54 -23.06 2.00 -4.75
N GLY A 55 -23.09 1.31 -3.60
CA GLY A 55 -22.02 0.42 -3.16
C GLY A 55 -21.20 1.05 -2.04
N TYR A 56 -20.50 0.20 -1.32
CA TYR A 56 -19.72 0.59 -0.16
C TYR A 56 -18.24 0.28 -0.35
N ALA A 57 -17.38 1.00 0.36
CA ALA A 57 -15.97 0.69 0.38
C ALA A 57 -15.35 0.91 1.76
N VAL A 58 -14.24 0.21 1.97
CA VAL A 58 -13.38 0.33 3.16
C VAL A 58 -11.94 0.36 2.68
N PRO A 59 -11.34 1.55 2.49
CA PRO A 59 -9.92 1.67 2.22
C PRO A 59 -9.12 1.42 3.50
N PHE A 60 -8.01 0.71 3.38
CA PHE A 60 -7.04 0.62 4.46
C PHE A 60 -5.60 0.69 3.95
N VAL A 61 -4.72 1.23 4.78
CA VAL A 61 -3.29 1.33 4.48
C VAL A 61 -2.43 0.76 5.59
N THR A 62 -1.28 0.19 5.22
CA THR A 62 -0.20 -0.15 6.16
C THR A 62 0.98 0.79 5.95
N TRP A 63 1.63 1.26 7.02
CA TRP A 63 2.74 2.21 6.89
C TRP A 63 3.87 1.93 7.89
N GLY A 64 5.10 2.30 7.51
CA GLY A 64 6.33 1.90 8.19
C GLY A 64 6.78 2.75 9.38
N GLY A 65 5.90 3.59 9.95
CA GLY A 65 6.27 4.45 11.08
C GLY A 65 6.98 5.77 10.75
N VAL A 66 7.21 6.08 9.47
CA VAL A 66 7.77 7.39 9.04
C VAL A 66 6.65 8.40 8.77
N SER A 67 5.74 8.08 7.86
CA SER A 67 4.55 8.88 7.53
C SER A 67 3.52 7.99 6.85
N SER A 68 2.25 8.06 7.26
CA SER A 68 1.16 7.42 6.51
C SER A 68 0.73 8.24 5.29
N GLY A 69 1.17 9.50 5.23
CA GLY A 69 0.98 10.37 4.09
C GLY A 69 -0.49 10.66 3.80
N VAL A 70 -0.77 10.92 2.52
CA VAL A 70 -2.11 11.19 2.00
C VAL A 70 -2.76 9.95 1.38
N ALA A 71 -2.07 8.81 1.39
CA ALA A 71 -2.51 7.56 0.77
C ALA A 71 -3.96 7.17 1.14
N LEU A 72 -4.32 7.18 2.43
CA LEU A 72 -5.66 6.78 2.86
C LEU A 72 -6.74 7.77 2.39
N LEU A 73 -6.43 9.07 2.42
CA LEU A 73 -7.32 10.12 1.92
C LEU A 73 -7.51 10.02 0.41
N GLU A 74 -6.43 9.84 -0.36
CA GLU A 74 -6.47 9.71 -1.82
C GLU A 74 -7.22 8.44 -2.26
N MET A 75 -7.02 7.32 -1.54
CA MET A 75 -7.81 6.11 -1.75
C MET A 75 -9.30 6.36 -1.50
N GLY A 76 -9.65 7.07 -0.43
CA GLY A 76 -11.03 7.48 -0.14
C GLY A 76 -11.63 8.35 -1.25
N GLN A 77 -10.88 9.35 -1.73
CA GLN A 77 -11.29 10.24 -2.83
C GLN A 77 -11.57 9.45 -4.11
N MET A 78 -10.64 8.59 -4.53
CA MET A 78 -10.82 7.77 -5.74
C MET A 78 -12.04 6.84 -5.62
N LEU A 79 -12.37 6.36 -4.43
CA LEU A 79 -13.56 5.53 -4.21
C LEU A 79 -14.85 6.35 -4.30
N GLU A 80 -14.92 7.52 -3.65
CA GLU A 80 -16.09 8.42 -3.73
C GLU A 80 -16.34 8.92 -5.15
N GLU A 81 -15.28 9.23 -5.91
CA GLU A 81 -15.37 9.60 -7.35
C GLU A 81 -16.00 8.50 -8.22
N LYS A 82 -15.88 7.23 -7.81
CA LYS A 82 -16.51 6.08 -8.47
C LYS A 82 -17.92 5.79 -7.98
N GLY A 83 -18.41 6.56 -7.01
CA GLY A 83 -19.77 6.47 -6.46
C GLY A 83 -19.91 5.53 -5.26
N PHE A 84 -18.80 5.14 -4.62
CA PHE A 84 -18.83 4.38 -3.38
C PHE A 84 -19.06 5.28 -2.16
N LEU A 85 -19.73 4.72 -1.16
CA LEU A 85 -19.84 5.30 0.18
C LEU A 85 -18.89 4.59 1.14
N LEU A 86 -18.11 5.35 1.91
CA LEU A 86 -17.13 4.78 2.83
C LEU A 86 -17.81 4.30 4.12
N LEU A 87 -17.73 3.01 4.44
CA LEU A 87 -18.30 2.48 5.71
C LEU A 87 -17.31 2.48 6.87
N GLY A 88 -16.02 2.62 6.55
CA GLY A 88 -14.94 2.74 7.50
C GLY A 88 -13.61 2.87 6.76
N ALA A 89 -12.52 3.02 7.50
CA ALA A 89 -11.17 3.01 6.97
C ALA A 89 -10.15 2.65 8.06
N ALA A 90 -8.91 2.34 7.69
CA ALA A 90 -7.83 2.17 8.65
C ALA A 90 -6.47 2.62 8.12
N LYS A 91 -5.64 3.16 9.02
CA LYS A 91 -4.18 3.15 8.87
C LYS A 91 -3.62 2.23 9.95
N VAL A 92 -2.71 1.34 9.58
CA VAL A 92 -2.14 0.34 10.49
C VAL A 92 -0.62 0.43 10.42
N VAL A 93 0.04 0.58 11.57
CA VAL A 93 1.50 0.57 11.59
C VAL A 93 2.02 -0.85 11.31
N ALA A 94 3.12 -0.94 10.59
CA ALA A 94 3.83 -2.19 10.34
C ALA A 94 5.34 -1.94 10.33
N THR A 95 6.12 -3.01 10.35
CA THR A 95 7.57 -2.91 10.16
C THR A 95 7.91 -2.23 8.82
N HIS A 96 8.79 -1.23 8.86
CA HIS A 96 9.17 -0.44 7.69
C HIS A 96 9.77 -1.31 6.59
N SER A 97 9.15 -1.28 5.40
CA SER A 97 9.50 -2.17 4.30
C SER A 97 10.94 -2.02 3.82
N SER A 98 11.52 -0.81 3.89
CA SER A 98 12.93 -0.54 3.51
C SER A 98 13.98 -0.81 4.59
N MET A 99 13.59 -1.25 5.79
CA MET A 99 14.54 -1.47 6.90
C MET A 99 14.77 -2.96 7.19
N TRP A 100 14.54 -3.85 6.23
CA TRP A 100 14.62 -5.29 6.46
C TRP A 100 16.02 -5.82 6.78
N GLN A 101 17.06 -5.05 6.46
CA GLN A 101 18.46 -5.37 6.79
C GLN A 101 18.88 -4.77 8.15
N CYS A 102 18.02 -3.96 8.78
CA CYS A 102 18.31 -3.34 10.07
C CYS A 102 17.94 -4.27 11.23
N GLU A 103 18.74 -4.26 12.31
CA GLU A 103 18.43 -5.04 13.52
C GLU A 103 17.18 -4.51 14.26
N GLN A 104 16.95 -3.19 14.22
CA GLN A 104 15.83 -2.52 14.89
C GLN A 104 15.07 -1.63 13.91
N PRO A 105 14.30 -2.21 12.97
CA PRO A 105 13.53 -1.43 12.01
C PRO A 105 12.43 -0.60 12.68
N LEU A 106 12.06 0.52 12.08
CA LEU A 106 10.86 1.26 12.51
C LEU A 106 9.63 0.38 12.39
N GLY A 107 8.71 0.46 13.36
CA GLY A 107 7.53 -0.40 13.43
C GLY A 107 7.83 -1.86 13.74
N MET A 108 9.05 -2.21 14.20
CA MET A 108 9.35 -3.55 14.70
C MET A 108 8.35 -3.98 15.76
N GLY A 109 7.87 -5.22 15.68
CA GLY A 109 6.83 -5.75 16.55
C GLY A 109 5.40 -5.43 16.11
N HIS A 110 5.23 -4.56 15.11
CA HIS A 110 3.93 -4.25 14.51
C HIS A 110 3.75 -4.91 13.13
N PRO A 111 2.51 -5.32 12.76
CA PRO A 111 1.31 -5.24 13.58
C PRO A 111 1.37 -6.17 14.81
N ASP A 112 0.88 -5.67 15.94
CA ASP A 112 0.77 -6.38 17.22
C ASP A 112 -0.69 -6.79 17.52
N GLU A 113 -0.93 -7.37 18.71
CA GLU A 113 -2.27 -7.77 19.14
C GLU A 113 -3.27 -6.60 19.24
N ASN A 114 -2.80 -5.38 19.53
CA ASN A 114 -3.65 -4.19 19.58
C ASN A 114 -4.02 -3.70 18.17
N ASP A 115 -3.07 -3.77 17.24
CA ASP A 115 -3.32 -3.48 15.83
C ASP A 115 -4.35 -4.45 15.24
N ASP A 116 -4.19 -5.75 15.52
CA ASP A 116 -5.13 -6.79 15.12
C ASP A 116 -6.52 -6.58 15.76
N ALA A 117 -6.57 -6.22 17.05
CA ALA A 117 -7.82 -5.89 17.72
C ALA A 117 -8.52 -4.67 17.11
N ALA A 118 -7.77 -3.65 16.71
CA ALA A 118 -8.31 -2.48 16.03
C ALA A 118 -8.91 -2.85 14.66
N VAL A 119 -8.17 -3.63 13.85
CA VAL A 119 -8.67 -4.11 12.55
C VAL A 119 -9.91 -4.98 12.72
N LYS A 120 -9.94 -5.87 13.72
CA LYS A 120 -11.11 -6.68 14.03
C LYS A 120 -12.32 -5.82 14.41
N SER A 121 -12.12 -4.82 15.25
CA SER A 121 -13.18 -3.85 15.62
C SER A 121 -13.73 -3.14 14.38
N LEU A 122 -12.88 -2.72 13.45
CA LEU A 122 -13.33 -2.14 12.18
C LEU A 122 -14.20 -3.12 11.38
N VAL A 123 -13.78 -4.38 11.25
CA VAL A 123 -14.54 -5.42 10.55
C VAL A 123 -15.91 -5.61 11.18
N ASP A 124 -15.96 -5.79 12.51
CA ASP A 124 -17.21 -6.01 13.24
C ASP A 124 -18.19 -4.84 13.03
N GLN A 125 -17.68 -3.60 13.06
CA GLN A 125 -18.50 -2.41 12.87
C GLN A 125 -18.99 -2.23 11.43
N VAL A 126 -18.16 -2.52 10.43
CA VAL A 126 -18.59 -2.49 9.02
C VAL A 126 -19.63 -3.58 8.76
N LEU A 127 -19.46 -4.79 9.30
CA LEU A 127 -20.43 -5.86 9.16
C LEU A 127 -21.77 -5.50 9.83
N ALA A 128 -21.73 -4.90 11.01
CA ALA A 128 -22.93 -4.40 11.69
C ALA A 128 -23.67 -3.34 10.84
N LYS A 129 -22.93 -2.39 10.24
CA LYS A 129 -23.52 -1.40 9.31
C LYS A 129 -24.15 -2.06 8.10
N LEU A 130 -23.47 -3.03 7.47
CA LEU A 130 -23.95 -3.73 6.28
C LEU A 130 -25.24 -4.52 6.56
N ALA A 131 -25.34 -5.14 7.73
CA ALA A 131 -26.49 -5.91 8.19
C ALA A 131 -27.67 -5.01 8.62
N GLY A 132 -27.40 -3.80 9.11
CA GLY A 132 -28.43 -2.85 9.54
C GLY A 132 -29.18 -2.16 8.40
N GLU A 133 -30.31 -1.54 8.74
CA GLU A 133 -31.13 -0.74 7.81
C GLU A 133 -30.47 0.60 7.48
N GLN A 134 -29.77 1.21 8.46
CA GLN A 134 -29.10 2.50 8.31
C GLN A 134 -27.58 2.30 8.17
N ARG A 135 -27.12 2.31 6.93
CA ARG A 135 -25.70 2.22 6.56
C ARG A 135 -25.09 3.61 6.61
N SER A 136 -24.71 4.08 7.81
CA SER A 136 -24.13 5.41 8.05
C SER A 136 -22.69 5.49 7.52
N PRO A 137 -22.43 6.16 6.39
CA PRO A 137 -21.09 6.30 5.85
C PRO A 137 -20.28 7.31 6.67
N ILE A 138 -18.96 7.16 6.68
CA ILE A 138 -18.05 8.18 7.22
C ILE A 138 -17.84 9.29 6.19
N SER A 139 -17.61 10.51 6.65
CA SER A 139 -17.21 11.63 5.78
C SER A 139 -15.74 11.48 5.37
N LEU A 140 -15.41 11.73 4.11
CA LEU A 140 -14.03 11.78 3.62
C LEU A 140 -13.11 12.67 4.48
N SER A 141 -13.64 13.75 5.04
CA SER A 141 -12.87 14.70 5.87
C SER A 141 -12.24 14.05 7.11
N VAL A 142 -12.76 12.92 7.61
CA VAL A 142 -12.14 12.22 8.75
C VAL A 142 -10.83 11.54 8.37
N LEU A 143 -10.59 11.30 7.07
CA LEU A 143 -9.34 10.77 6.52
C LEU A 143 -8.29 11.88 6.29
N ASP A 144 -8.68 13.15 6.43
CA ASP A 144 -7.79 14.30 6.32
C ASP A 144 -7.18 14.67 7.68
N TYR A 145 -6.45 13.71 8.27
CA TYR A 145 -5.93 13.80 9.64
C TYR A 145 -4.51 14.35 9.75
N LEU A 146 -3.83 14.65 8.63
CA LEU A 146 -2.49 15.23 8.65
C LEU A 146 -2.53 16.76 8.83
N PRO A 147 -1.58 17.35 9.57
CA PRO A 147 -1.41 18.81 9.58
C PRO A 147 -1.24 19.37 8.16
N PRO A 148 -1.75 20.59 7.86
CA PRO A 148 -1.73 21.15 6.50
C PRO A 148 -0.35 21.18 5.83
N GLU A 149 0.70 21.54 6.58
CA GLU A 149 2.08 21.55 6.05
C GLU A 149 2.56 20.14 5.68
N ARG A 150 2.26 19.14 6.52
CA ARG A 150 2.61 17.74 6.26
C ARG A 150 1.82 17.17 5.09
N LYS A 151 0.55 17.52 4.96
CA LYS A 151 -0.29 17.17 3.81
C LYS A 151 0.28 17.73 2.52
N SER A 152 0.59 19.03 2.50
CA SER A 152 1.19 19.69 1.34
C SER A 152 2.54 19.06 0.95
N ALA A 153 3.39 18.79 1.94
CA ALA A 153 4.66 18.12 1.72
C ALA A 153 4.49 16.67 1.21
N ALA A 154 3.48 15.95 1.69
CA ALA A 154 3.14 14.60 1.20
C ALA A 154 2.69 14.64 -0.27
N GLN A 155 1.76 15.53 -0.62
CA GLN A 155 1.24 15.68 -2.00
C GLN A 155 2.31 16.06 -3.02
N GLY A 156 3.39 16.72 -2.60
CA GLY A 156 4.51 17.08 -3.46
C GLY A 156 5.49 15.95 -3.75
N LYS A 157 5.34 14.79 -3.09
CA LYS A 157 6.25 13.65 -3.27
C LYS A 157 5.74 12.71 -4.36
N ASN A 158 6.64 11.86 -4.87
CA ASN A 158 6.28 10.74 -5.73
C ASN A 158 7.43 9.73 -5.77
N ILE A 159 7.11 8.53 -6.25
CA ILE A 159 8.07 7.43 -6.41
C ILE A 159 9.25 7.81 -7.31
N GLY A 160 9.04 8.63 -8.34
CA GLY A 160 10.11 9.08 -9.23
C GLY A 160 11.18 9.90 -8.50
N MET A 161 10.78 10.74 -7.54
CA MET A 161 11.70 11.47 -6.67
C MET A 161 12.46 10.53 -5.74
N ALA A 162 11.76 9.57 -5.11
CA ALA A 162 12.40 8.59 -4.22
C ALA A 162 13.44 7.75 -4.96
N LYS A 163 13.15 7.28 -6.17
CA LYS A 163 14.09 6.52 -7.02
C LYS A 163 15.40 7.27 -7.27
N LYS A 164 15.38 8.59 -7.39
CA LYS A 164 16.59 9.40 -7.60
C LYS A 164 17.48 9.48 -6.35
N MET A 165 16.91 9.21 -5.19
CA MET A 165 17.62 9.23 -3.90
C MET A 165 18.08 7.84 -3.46
N HIS A 166 17.64 6.78 -4.13
CA HIS A 166 18.01 5.42 -3.80
C HIS A 166 19.39 5.05 -4.37
N PRO A 167 20.15 4.20 -3.67
CA PRO A 167 21.44 3.72 -4.13
C PRO A 167 21.31 2.92 -5.42
N GLU A 168 22.44 2.79 -6.11
CA GLU A 168 22.53 1.97 -7.30
C GLU A 168 22.10 0.53 -6.98
N PHE A 169 21.27 -0.01 -7.86
CA PHE A 169 20.63 -1.30 -7.71
C PHE A 169 21.01 -2.15 -8.91
N GLY A 170 21.50 -3.37 -8.67
CA GLY A 170 22.12 -4.17 -9.71
C GLY A 170 21.93 -5.67 -9.53
N VAL A 171 22.35 -6.42 -10.54
CA VAL A 171 22.39 -7.88 -10.52
C VAL A 171 23.83 -8.33 -10.56
N ASP A 172 24.25 -9.11 -9.57
CA ASP A 172 25.49 -9.88 -9.64
C ASP A 172 25.26 -11.12 -10.52
N ALA A 173 25.77 -11.06 -11.74
CA ALA A 173 25.67 -12.13 -12.73
C ALA A 173 26.37 -13.42 -12.31
N SER A 174 27.34 -13.36 -11.38
CA SER A 174 28.06 -14.54 -10.88
C SER A 174 27.24 -15.34 -9.87
N LEU A 175 26.32 -14.68 -9.17
CA LEU A 175 25.40 -15.30 -8.21
C LEU A 175 24.07 -15.66 -8.85
N CYS A 176 23.64 -14.93 -9.88
CA CYS A 176 22.30 -15.11 -10.44
C CYS A 176 22.16 -16.42 -11.24
N THR A 177 21.30 -17.32 -10.75
CA THR A 177 20.93 -18.58 -11.40
C THR A 177 19.86 -18.44 -12.48
N GLN A 178 19.39 -17.22 -12.76
CA GLN A 178 18.34 -16.94 -13.77
C GLN A 178 17.00 -17.64 -13.48
N CYS A 179 16.74 -18.01 -12.22
CA CYS A 179 15.55 -18.76 -11.80
C CYS A 179 14.20 -18.04 -11.99
N GLY A 180 14.20 -16.72 -12.20
CA GLY A 180 13.00 -15.94 -12.50
C GLY A 180 12.08 -15.60 -11.33
N ILE A 181 12.35 -16.08 -10.10
CA ILE A 181 11.55 -15.82 -8.89
C ILE A 181 11.27 -14.32 -8.68
N CYS A 182 12.27 -13.46 -8.91
CA CYS A 182 12.11 -12.02 -8.80
C CYS A 182 11.06 -11.44 -9.75
N ALA A 183 10.99 -11.94 -10.99
CA ALA A 183 10.05 -11.48 -12.00
C ALA A 183 8.63 -11.99 -11.72
N GLU A 184 8.49 -13.25 -11.32
CA GLU A 184 7.21 -13.88 -10.97
C GLU A 184 6.51 -13.17 -9.80
N ASN A 185 7.30 -12.66 -8.85
CA ASN A 185 6.79 -12.02 -7.63
C ASN A 185 6.84 -10.48 -7.71
N CYS A 186 7.13 -9.89 -8.86
CA CYS A 186 7.15 -8.44 -8.99
C CYS A 186 5.71 -7.89 -9.03
N PRO A 187 5.25 -7.12 -8.02
CA PRO A 187 3.89 -6.60 -7.98
C PRO A 187 3.60 -5.55 -9.06
N ALA A 188 4.65 -4.98 -9.65
CA ALA A 188 4.54 -4.05 -10.78
C ALA A 188 4.65 -4.75 -12.13
N HIS A 189 4.97 -6.04 -12.18
CA HIS A 189 5.40 -6.73 -13.40
C HIS A 189 6.51 -6.01 -14.16
N ALA A 190 7.41 -5.36 -13.42
CA ALA A 190 8.43 -4.46 -13.94
C ALA A 190 9.78 -5.17 -14.19
N ILE A 191 9.81 -6.50 -14.26
CA ILE A 191 11.05 -7.26 -14.41
C ILE A 191 10.92 -8.19 -15.62
N SER A 192 11.83 -8.05 -16.58
CA SER A 192 12.03 -9.01 -17.66
C SER A 192 13.33 -9.81 -17.45
N LEU A 193 13.44 -10.97 -18.09
CA LEU A 193 14.61 -11.84 -18.00
C LEU A 193 15.27 -11.95 -19.37
N ASP A 194 16.51 -11.48 -19.51
CA ASP A 194 17.34 -11.65 -20.72
C ASP A 194 18.85 -11.42 -20.48
N PRO A 195 19.64 -12.48 -20.29
CA PRO A 195 19.22 -13.70 -19.57
C PRO A 195 19.04 -13.41 -18.07
N TYR A 196 19.60 -12.31 -17.58
CA TYR A 196 19.50 -11.82 -16.22
C TYR A 196 18.30 -10.86 -16.05
N PRO A 197 17.83 -10.62 -14.81
CA PRO A 197 16.77 -9.67 -14.53
C PRO A 197 17.10 -8.25 -15.02
N ARG A 198 16.16 -7.64 -15.72
CA ARG A 198 16.18 -6.23 -16.16
C ARG A 198 14.97 -5.52 -15.60
N PHE A 199 15.18 -4.34 -15.02
CA PHE A 199 14.16 -3.62 -14.27
C PHE A 199 13.63 -2.44 -15.09
N GLY A 200 12.31 -2.46 -15.34
CA GLY A 200 11.59 -1.45 -16.09
C GLY A 200 11.18 -0.24 -15.26
N ASN A 201 10.66 0.76 -15.95
CA ASN A 201 10.25 2.04 -15.36
C ASN A 201 9.10 1.91 -14.36
N ASP A 202 8.26 0.89 -14.49
CA ASP A 202 7.10 0.64 -13.62
C ASP A 202 7.50 0.15 -12.22
N CYS A 203 8.76 -0.23 -12.01
CA CYS A 203 9.26 -0.61 -10.68
C CYS A 203 8.98 0.52 -9.70
N PHE A 204 8.41 0.28 -8.53
CA PHE A 204 8.17 1.33 -7.53
C PHE A 204 9.06 1.21 -6.29
N ALA A 205 10.24 0.59 -6.46
CA ALA A 205 11.22 0.46 -5.38
C ALA A 205 10.65 -0.24 -4.13
N CYS A 206 9.85 -1.31 -4.32
CA CYS A 206 9.38 -2.16 -3.21
C CYS A 206 10.45 -3.10 -2.67
N TRP A 207 11.51 -3.33 -3.44
CA TRP A 207 12.66 -4.18 -3.12
C TRP A 207 12.35 -5.64 -2.77
N SER A 208 11.11 -6.08 -2.98
CA SER A 208 10.71 -7.48 -2.79
C SER A 208 11.63 -8.43 -3.57
N CYS A 209 11.99 -8.07 -4.80
CA CYS A 209 12.93 -8.85 -5.62
C CYS A 209 14.28 -9.12 -4.93
N ALA A 210 14.87 -8.12 -4.26
CA ALA A 210 16.12 -8.30 -3.51
C ALA A 210 15.91 -9.20 -2.30
N ARG A 211 14.80 -9.01 -1.57
CA ARG A 211 14.48 -9.76 -0.36
C ARG A 211 14.21 -11.25 -0.60
N ILE A 212 13.60 -11.59 -1.73
CA ILE A 212 13.19 -12.98 -2.04
C ILE A 212 14.24 -13.73 -2.88
N CYS A 213 15.32 -13.08 -3.32
CA CYS A 213 16.33 -13.72 -4.15
C CYS A 213 17.10 -14.76 -3.32
N PRO A 214 17.01 -16.07 -3.66
CA PRO A 214 17.66 -17.11 -2.85
C PRO A 214 19.19 -17.02 -2.90
N GLU A 215 19.73 -16.53 -4.01
CA GLU A 215 21.18 -16.38 -4.22
C GLU A 215 21.71 -15.03 -3.74
N SER A 216 20.85 -14.15 -3.21
CA SER A 216 21.20 -12.75 -2.91
C SER A 216 21.86 -12.01 -4.09
N ALA A 217 21.53 -12.41 -5.32
CA ALA A 217 22.15 -11.89 -6.54
C ALA A 217 21.67 -10.48 -6.92
N ILE A 218 20.63 -9.97 -6.27
CA ILE A 218 20.12 -8.62 -6.49
C ILE A 218 20.72 -7.73 -5.38
N ILE A 219 21.70 -6.92 -5.77
CA ILE A 219 22.50 -6.11 -4.85
C ILE A 219 21.80 -4.79 -4.57
N LEU A 220 21.61 -4.51 -3.30
CA LEU A 220 21.01 -3.29 -2.80
C LEU A 220 21.55 -3.00 -1.40
N ASP A 221 22.18 -1.84 -1.25
CA ASP A 221 22.65 -1.34 0.04
C ASP A 221 21.71 -0.26 0.57
N LEU A 222 20.88 -0.59 1.57
CA LEU A 222 20.00 0.39 2.21
C LEU A 222 20.57 1.02 3.48
N SER A 223 21.83 0.76 3.81
CA SER A 223 22.46 1.26 5.05
C SER A 223 22.40 2.79 5.15
N SER A 224 22.57 3.49 4.03
CA SER A 224 22.48 4.96 3.95
C SER A 224 21.08 5.52 4.23
N SER A 225 20.04 4.70 4.09
CA SER A 225 18.65 5.11 4.31
C SER A 225 18.23 5.05 5.78
N ASP A 226 18.92 4.28 6.64
CA ASP A 226 18.49 4.04 8.02
C ASP A 226 18.38 5.34 8.83
N GLU A 227 19.48 6.07 8.99
CA GLU A 227 19.48 7.31 9.80
C GLU A 227 18.56 8.38 9.18
N HIS A 228 18.45 8.43 7.85
CA HIS A 228 17.51 9.33 7.18
C HIS A 228 16.06 9.03 7.54
N LEU A 229 15.64 7.76 7.47
CA LEU A 229 14.28 7.32 7.82
C LEU A 229 14.00 7.59 9.31
N ARG A 230 14.96 7.34 10.20
CA ARG A 230 14.81 7.64 11.64
C ARG A 230 14.65 9.13 11.91
N ASN A 231 15.43 9.97 11.25
CA ASN A 231 15.30 11.43 11.36
C ASN A 231 13.91 11.90 10.91
N MET A 232 13.43 11.42 9.77
CA MET A 232 12.07 11.75 9.29
C MET A 232 10.99 11.25 10.25
N ALA A 233 11.12 10.04 10.80
CA ALA A 233 10.15 9.52 11.77
C ALA A 233 10.10 10.39 13.04
N ARG A 234 11.26 10.82 13.57
CA ARG A 234 11.35 11.74 14.72
C ARG A 234 10.72 13.11 14.41
N GLN A 235 10.92 13.62 13.21
CA GLN A 235 10.34 14.91 12.78
C GLN A 235 8.83 14.84 12.59
N ASN A 236 8.34 13.77 11.95
CA ASN A 236 6.92 13.60 11.66
C ASN A 236 6.11 13.27 12.92
N HIS A 237 6.70 12.45 13.81
CA HIS A 237 6.14 11.97 15.08
C HIS A 237 4.65 11.63 14.99
N GLU A 238 4.27 10.92 13.92
CA GLU A 238 2.87 10.73 13.57
C GLU A 238 2.18 9.80 14.58
N LYS A 239 1.06 10.29 15.14
CA LYS A 239 0.24 9.56 16.10
C LYS A 239 -1.26 9.72 15.76
N PRO A 240 -2.10 8.75 16.15
CA PRO A 240 -1.71 7.42 16.65
C PRO A 240 -1.09 6.57 15.52
N PRO A 241 -0.29 5.53 15.87
CA PRO A 241 0.36 4.67 14.89
C PRO A 241 -0.65 3.86 14.07
N THR A 242 -1.60 3.23 14.76
CA THR A 242 -2.79 2.60 14.16
C THR A 242 -4.03 3.41 14.50
N GLN A 243 -4.90 3.59 13.52
CA GLN A 243 -6.17 4.29 13.66
C GLN A 243 -7.22 3.66 12.75
N ILE A 244 -8.39 3.42 13.31
CA ILE A 244 -9.59 3.03 12.56
C ILE A 244 -10.58 4.21 12.53
N PHE A 245 -11.33 4.29 11.44
CA PHE A 245 -12.35 5.30 11.19
C PHE A 245 -13.65 4.56 10.87
N PHE A 246 -14.73 4.86 11.58
CA PHE A 246 -16.04 4.23 11.42
C PHE A 246 -17.13 5.15 11.94
#